data_AF-A0A3N5RAT7-F1
#
_entry.id   AF-A0A3N5RAT7-F1
#
_cell.length_a   1.000
_cell.length_b   1.000
_cell.length_c   1.000
_cell.angle_alpha   90.00
_cell.angle_beta   90.00
_cell.angle_gamma   90.00
#
_symmetry.space_group_name_H-M   'P 1'
#
loop_
_entity.id
_entity.type
_entity.pdbx_description
1 polymer ?
#
loop_
_entity_poly.entity_id
_entity_poly.type
_entity_poly.pdbx_seq_one_letter_code
_entity_poly.pdbx_strand_id
1 'polypeptide(L)' 'MLDAKCPECNDRAQVSDDMTTIKCKKCGYSDSYQNYIEKMKIYAENLADNYQFKGNV' A
#
# COMPACT_ATOMS: atom_id res chain seq x y z
N MET A 1 16.59 -1.87 -5.81
CA MET A 1 15.12 -2.01 -5.92
C MET A 1 14.53 -2.47 -4.60
N LEU A 2 13.53 -1.74 -4.09
CA LEU A 2 12.83 -2.05 -2.84
C LEU A 2 11.52 -2.78 -3.16
N ASP A 3 11.20 -3.81 -2.38
CA ASP A 3 9.92 -4.49 -2.44
C ASP A 3 8.95 -3.85 -1.44
N ALA A 4 7.77 -3.49 -1.94
CA ALA A 4 6.68 -2.87 -1.20
C ALA A 4 5.40 -3.72 -1.33
N LYS A 5 4.41 -3.47 -0.46
CA LYS A 5 3.12 -4.18 -0.53
C LYS A 5 2.16 -3.42 -1.43
N CYS A 6 1.52 -4.11 -2.36
CA CYS A 6 0.53 -3.53 -3.25
C CYS A 6 -0.77 -3.25 -2.47
N PRO A 7 -1.30 -2.01 -2.49
CA PRO A 7 -2.53 -1.66 -1.79
C PRO A 7 -3.77 -2.31 -2.41
N GLU A 8 -3.74 -2.62 -3.71
CA GLU A 8 -4.89 -3.16 -4.46
C GLU A 8 -5.06 -4.67 -4.28
N CYS A 9 -3.98 -5.44 -4.45
CA CYS A 9 -4.04 -6.90 -4.49
C CYS A 9 -3.30 -7.59 -3.34
N ASN A 10 -2.75 -6.82 -2.39
CA ASN A 10 -1.95 -7.30 -1.26
C ASN A 10 -0.68 -8.10 -1.64
N ASP A 11 -0.32 -8.17 -2.92
CA ASP A 11 0.90 -8.83 -3.41
C ASP A 11 2.11 -7.88 -3.39
N ARG A 12 3.25 -8.30 -3.91
CA ARG A 12 4.47 -7.49 -4.00
C ARG A 12 4.37 -6.49 -5.14
N ALA A 13 4.73 -5.25 -4.83
CA ALA A 13 4.98 -4.18 -5.77
C ALA A 13 6.46 -3.77 -5.69
N GLN A 14 7.03 -3.37 -6.81
CA GLN A 14 8.42 -2.93 -6.88
C GLN A 14 8.48 -1.40 -6.92
N VAL A 15 9.33 -0.84 -6.07
CA VAL A 15 9.67 0.58 -6.09
C VAL A 15 10.88 0.77 -7.01
N SER A 16 10.82 1.81 -7.85
CA SER A 16 11.93 2.18 -8.73
C SER A 16 13.17 2.58 -7.91
N ASP A 17 14.37 2.45 -8.50
CA ASP A 17 15.62 2.70 -7.78
C ASP A 17 15.80 4.17 -7.35
N ASP A 18 15.14 5.09 -8.04
CA ASP A 18 15.04 6.52 -7.71
C ASP A 18 13.92 6.83 -6.70
N MET A 19 13.18 5.82 -6.22
CA MET A 19 12.07 5.95 -5.27
C MET A 19 10.99 6.94 -5.69
N THR A 20 10.79 7.13 -7.01
CA THR A 20 9.77 8.05 -7.55
C THR A 20 8.47 7.34 -7.87
N THR A 21 8.55 6.05 -8.21
CA THR A 21 7.39 5.27 -8.69
C THR A 21 7.33 3.90 -8.05
N ILE A 22 6.12 3.39 -7.95
CA ILE A 22 5.84 2.02 -7.51
C ILE A 22 4.99 1.33 -8.57
N LYS A 23 5.31 0.08 -8.88
CA LYS A 23 4.55 -0.74 -9.83
C LYS A 23 4.37 -2.17 -9.34
N CYS A 24 3.12 -2.63 -9.31
CA CYS A 24 2.78 -4.02 -9.10
C CYS A 24 2.72 -4.76 -10.44
N LYS A 25 3.55 -5.79 -10.58
CA LYS A 25 3.55 -6.65 -11.79
C LYS A 25 2.35 -7.60 -11.87
N LYS A 26 1.62 -7.80 -10.77
CA LYS A 26 0.51 -8.76 -10.70
C LYS A 26 -0.83 -8.17 -11.08
N CYS A 27 -1.23 -7.05 -10.48
CA CYS A 27 -2.50 -6.38 -10.80
C CYS A 27 -2.35 -5.22 -11.78
N GLY A 28 -1.11 -4.81 -12.11
CA GLY A 28 -0.86 -3.67 -13.01
C GLY A 28 -0.91 -2.30 -12.34
N TYR A 29 -1.12 -2.23 -11.02
CA TYR A 29 -1.07 -0.97 -10.27
C TYR A 29 0.24 -0.24 -10.50
N SER A 30 0.18 1.05 -10.81
CA SER A 30 1.34 1.92 -10.97
C SER A 30 0.99 3.31 -10.45
N ASP A 31 1.87 3.88 -9.63
CA ASP A 31 1.61 5.17 -9.00
C ASP A 31 2.94 5.85 -8.62
N SER A 32 2.87 7.12 -8.24
CA SER A 32 4.02 7.77 -7.62
C SER A 32 4.26 7.20 -6.23
N TYR A 33 5.52 7.10 -5.81
CA TYR A 33 5.89 6.61 -4.50
C TYR A 33 5.25 7.47 -3.39
N GLN A 34 5.19 8.78 -3.58
CA GLN A 34 4.57 9.71 -2.64
C GLN A 34 3.07 9.42 -2.45
N ASN A 35 2.32 9.25 -3.54
CA ASN A 35 0.89 8.91 -3.48
C ASN A 35 0.66 7.51 -2.87
N TYR A 36 1.55 6.56 -3.13
CA TYR A 36 1.52 5.25 -2.48
C TYR A 36 1.68 5.35 -0.96
N ILE A 37 2.60 6.17 -0.45
CA ILE A 37 2.77 6.37 1.00
C ILE A 37 1.51 6.98 1.60
N GLU A 38 0.88 7.96 0.95
CA GLU A 38 -0.38 8.54 1.40
C GLU A 38 -1.52 7.50 1.44
N LYS A 39 -1.66 6.70 0.38
CA LYS A 39 -2.63 5.59 0.36
C LYS A 39 -2.38 4.57 1.46
N MET A 40 -1.13 4.20 1.72
CA MET A 40 -0.80 3.23 2.77
C MET A 40 -1.01 3.79 4.18
N LYS A 41 -0.83 5.10 4.40
CA LYS A 41 -1.22 5.75 5.66
C LYS A 41 -2.72 5.63 5.90
N ILE A 42 -3.52 5.99 4.90
CA ILE A 42 -4.99 5.87 4.95
C ILE A 42 -5.40 4.41 5.15
N TYR A 43 -4.75 3.47 4.47
CA TYR A 43 -5.02 2.04 4.63
C TYR A 43 -4.72 1.56 6.06
N ALA A 44 -3.61 2.00 6.66
CA ALA A 44 -3.23 1.66 8.03
C ALA A 44 -4.18 2.28 9.07
N GLU A 45 -4.60 3.53 8.87
CA GLU A 45 -5.61 4.21 9.70
C GLU A 45 -6.95 3.47 9.64
N ASN A 46 -7.44 3.16 8.44
CA ASN A 46 -8.67 2.38 8.28
C ASN A 46 -8.56 0.96 8.84
N LEU A 47 -7.37 0.34 8.82
CA LEU A 47 -7.16 -0.96 9.45
C LEU A 47 -7.21 -0.85 10.97
N ALA A 48 -6.65 0.22 11.55
CA ALA A 48 -6.71 0.50 12.97
C ALA A 48 -8.15 0.79 13.43
N ASP A 49 -8.92 1.55 12.65
CA ASP A 49 -10.33 1.83 12.93
C ASP A 49 -11.19 0.55 12.83
N ASN A 50 -10.94 -0.30 11.83
CA ASN A 50 -11.62 -1.60 11.73
C ASN A 50 -11.21 -2.58 12.84
N TYR A 51 -10.00 -2.44 13.42
CA TYR A 51 -9.57 -3.22 14.58
C TYR A 51 -10.23 -2.72 15.88
N GLN A 52 -10.47 -1.43 16.03
CA GLN A 52 -11.18 -0.86 17.19
C GLN A 52 -12.66 -1.24 17.24
N PHE A 53 -13.27 -1.65 16.12
CA PHE A 53 -14.66 -2.13 16.05
C PHE A 53 -14.87 -3.63 16.35
N LYS A 54 -13.83 -4.40 16.73
CA LYS A 54 -13.97 -5.78 17.24
C LYS A 54 -13.79 -5.90 18.77
N GLY A 55 -14.18 -4.87 19.50
CA GLY A 55 -14.38 -4.92 20.95
C GLY A 55 -15.86 -4.84 21.32
N ASN A 56 -16.42 -5.97 21.75
CA ASN A 56 -17.71 -6.17 22.43
C ASN A 56 -18.98 -6.35 21.55
N VAL A 57 -19.29 -7.61 21.26
CA VAL A 57 -20.64 -8.17 21.43
C VAL A 57 -20.55 -9.26 22.49
#